data_AF-A0A9X8ZZM2-F1
#
_entry.id   AF-A0A9X8ZZM2-F1
#
_cell.length_a   1.000
_cell.length_b   1.000
_cell.length_c   1.000
_cell.angle_alpha   90.00
_cell.angle_beta   90.00
_cell.angle_gamma   90.00
#
_symmetry.space_group_name_H-M   'P 1'
#
loop_
_entity.id
_entity.type
_entity.pdbx_description
1 polymer ?
#
loop_
_entity_poly.entity_id
_entity_poly.type
_entity_poly.pdbx_seq_one_letter_code
_entity_poly.pdbx_strand_id
1 'polypeptide(L)'
;GDKVGLLAKRRVETIVNMLGILKSGAAYVPIDPDHPLDRQTYILKNSSCKLLLEPSLYEENHLSFYTTEDMPAIAGPEDIAYIIYTSGSTGKPKGVIITHHAVT
;
A
#
# COMPACT_ATOMS: atom_id res chain seq x y z
N GLY A 1 1.00 9.60 7.28
CA GLY A 1 1.85 9.75 6.08
C GLY A 1 1.09 9.69 4.76
N ASP A 2 1.85 9.65 3.66
CA ASP A 2 1.34 9.43 2.30
C ASP A 2 0.75 8.02 2.14
N LYS A 3 -0.06 7.82 1.10
CA LYS A 3 -0.70 6.53 0.80
C LYS A 3 -0.25 6.03 -0.57
N VAL A 4 0.14 4.78 -0.62
CA VAL A 4 0.60 4.10 -1.84
C VAL A 4 -0.35 2.94 -2.10
N GLY A 5 -1.00 2.96 -3.26
CA GLY A 5 -1.74 1.80 -3.74
C GLY A 5 -0.77 0.68 -4.06
N LEU A 6 -1.10 -0.56 -3.73
CA LEU A 6 -0.26 -1.73 -3.99
C LEU A 6 -1.09 -2.76 -4.73
N LEU A 7 -0.72 -3.11 -5.97
CA LEU A 7 -1.30 -4.27 -6.64
C LEU A 7 -0.84 -5.55 -5.94
N ALA A 8 -1.73 -6.12 -5.14
CA ALA A 8 -1.42 -7.19 -4.21
C ALA A 8 -1.69 -8.56 -4.86
N LYS A 9 -0.66 -9.16 -5.46
CA LYS A 9 -0.67 -10.56 -5.91
C LYS A 9 -0.10 -11.47 -4.82
N ARG A 10 -0.50 -12.75 -4.77
CA ARG A 10 0.07 -13.73 -3.84
C ARG A 10 1.49 -14.14 -4.27
N ARG A 11 2.48 -13.29 -3.96
CA ARG A 11 3.91 -13.47 -4.26
C ARG A 11 4.80 -12.76 -3.23
N VAL A 12 6.09 -13.08 -3.22
CA VAL A 12 7.06 -12.53 -2.26
C VAL A 12 7.24 -11.02 -2.45
N GLU A 13 7.23 -10.55 -3.69
CA GLU A 13 7.40 -9.13 -4.05
C GLU A 13 6.32 -8.27 -3.39
N THR A 14 5.08 -8.75 -3.26
CA THR A 14 4.02 -8.04 -2.54
C THR A 14 4.38 -7.82 -1.08
N ILE A 15 5.00 -8.81 -0.42
CA ILE A 15 5.47 -8.67 0.97
C ILE A 15 6.60 -7.65 1.05
N VAL A 16 7.58 -7.74 0.15
CA VAL A 16 8.71 -6.80 0.07
C VAL A 16 8.21 -5.37 -0.14
N ASN A 17 7.24 -5.19 -1.04
CA ASN A 17 6.63 -3.91 -1.35
C ASN A 17 5.85 -3.34 -0.16
N MET A 18 5.09 -4.16 0.57
CA MET A 18 4.43 -3.71 1.82
C MET A 18 5.47 -3.19 2.82
N LEU A 19 6.55 -3.92 3.04
CA LEU A 19 7.61 -3.52 3.96
C LEU A 19 8.34 -2.26 3.48
N GLY A 20 8.61 -2.13 2.18
CA GLY A 20 9.23 -0.94 1.59
C GLY A 20 8.38 0.31 1.79
N ILE A 21 7.07 0.21 1.55
CA ILE A 21 6.12 1.30 1.79
C ILE A 21 6.13 1.71 3.27
N LEU A 22 6.03 0.77 4.19
CA LEU A 22 6.07 1.05 5.63
C LEU A 22 7.41 1.67 6.08
N LYS A 23 8.55 1.15 5.59
CA LYS A 23 9.89 1.69 5.88
C LYS A 23 10.06 3.12 5.38
N SER A 24 9.37 3.52 4.30
CA SER A 24 9.35 4.91 3.82
C SER A 24 8.48 5.86 4.65
N GLY A 25 7.71 5.34 5.63
CA GLY A 25 6.75 6.10 6.43
C GLY A 25 5.39 6.33 5.74
N ALA A 26 5.15 5.68 4.61
CA ALA A 26 3.87 5.69 3.91
C ALA A 26 2.99 4.51 4.33
N ALA A 27 1.68 4.67 4.15
CA ALA A 27 0.69 3.62 4.34
C ALA A 27 0.42 2.89 3.02
N TYR A 28 0.28 1.57 3.05
CA TYR A 28 -0.13 0.81 1.86
C TYR A 28 -1.65 0.63 1.79
N VAL A 29 -2.18 0.64 0.56
CA VAL A 29 -3.59 0.34 0.26
C VAL A 29 -3.59 -0.83 -0.72
N PRO A 30 -3.82 -2.07 -0.25
CA PRO A 30 -3.79 -3.23 -1.12
C PRO A 30 -4.98 -3.22 -2.07
N ILE A 31 -4.70 -3.50 -3.34
CA ILE A 31 -5.67 -3.58 -4.42
C ILE A 31 -5.51 -4.95 -5.06
N ASP A 32 -6.59 -5.72 -5.04
CA ASP A 32 -6.67 -6.98 -5.75
C ASP A 32 -6.76 -6.69 -7.27
N PRO A 33 -5.79 -7.16 -8.09
CA PRO A 33 -5.82 -6.96 -9.53
C PRO A 33 -6.98 -7.68 -10.22
N ASP A 34 -7.58 -8.68 -9.58
CA ASP A 34 -8.72 -9.43 -10.10
C ASP A 34 -10.06 -8.71 -9.86
N HIS A 35 -10.05 -7.61 -9.11
CA HIS A 35 -11.23 -6.74 -8.97
C HIS A 35 -11.54 -5.99 -10.27
N PRO A 36 -12.81 -5.68 -10.55
CA PRO A 36 -13.18 -4.81 -11.67
C PRO A 36 -12.45 -3.47 -11.63
N LEU A 37 -12.08 -2.93 -12.80
CA LEU A 37 -11.30 -1.69 -12.91
C LEU A 37 -11.95 -0.49 -12.19
N ASP A 38 -13.28 -0.40 -12.25
CA ASP A 38 -14.03 0.65 -11.54
C ASP A 38 -13.85 0.56 -10.01
N ARG A 39 -13.77 -0.65 -9.47
CA ARG A 39 -13.51 -0.88 -8.04
C ARG A 39 -12.09 -0.48 -7.67
N GLN A 40 -11.11 -0.86 -8.49
CA GLN A 40 -9.70 -0.46 -8.28
C GLN A 40 -9.56 1.08 -8.32
N THR A 41 -10.16 1.71 -9.33
CA THR A 41 -10.16 3.16 -9.52
C THR A 41 -10.86 3.87 -8.36
N TYR A 42 -11.98 3.34 -7.88
CA TYR A 42 -12.68 3.86 -6.72
C TYR A 42 -11.79 3.84 -5.47
N ILE A 43 -11.15 2.70 -5.19
CA ILE A 43 -10.25 2.54 -4.04
C ILE A 43 -9.13 3.57 -4.09
N LEU A 44 -8.42 3.68 -5.23
CA LEU A 44 -7.31 4.62 -5.41
C LEU A 44 -7.72 6.08 -5.21
N LYS A 45 -8.86 6.48 -5.79
CA LYS A 45 -9.39 7.85 -5.66
C LYS A 45 -9.86 8.13 -4.23
N ASN A 46 -10.58 7.19 -3.62
CA ASN A 46 -11.12 7.38 -2.28
C ASN A 46 -10.03 7.39 -1.22
N SER A 47 -8.98 6.58 -1.37
CA SER A 47 -7.83 6.58 -0.47
C SER A 47 -6.88 7.75 -0.72
N SER A 48 -7.04 8.54 -1.79
CA SER A 48 -6.08 9.59 -2.16
C SER A 48 -4.64 9.05 -2.25
N CYS A 49 -4.46 7.89 -2.88
CA CYS A 49 -3.13 7.34 -3.12
C CYS A 49 -2.34 8.27 -4.06
N LYS A 50 -1.08 8.57 -3.69
CA LYS A 50 -0.18 9.39 -4.51
C LYS A 50 0.52 8.59 -5.61
N LEU A 51 0.67 7.29 -5.39
CA LEU A 51 1.35 6.35 -6.27
C LEU A 51 0.59 5.03 -6.27
N LEU A 52 0.61 4.31 -7.39
CA LEU A 52 0.26 2.90 -7.48
C LEU A 52 1.54 2.11 -7.75
N LEU A 53 1.86 1.16 -6.88
CA LEU A 53 2.96 0.24 -7.05
C LEU A 53 2.47 -1.02 -7.77
N GLU A 54 3.00 -1.25 -8.95
CA GLU A 54 2.68 -2.35 -9.85
C GLU A 54 3.97 -3.03 -10.34
N PRO A 55 3.92 -4.29 -10.82
CA PRO A 55 5.12 -5.06 -11.15
C PRO A 55 6.12 -4.37 -12.09
N SER A 56 5.62 -3.68 -13.13
CA SER A 56 6.47 -2.96 -14.09
C SER A 56 7.38 -1.92 -13.43
N LEU A 57 6.93 -1.30 -12.32
CA LEU A 57 7.71 -0.29 -11.59
C LEU A 57 8.96 -0.86 -10.92
N TYR A 58 9.06 -2.16 -10.63
CA TYR A 58 10.26 -2.72 -9.99
C TYR A 58 10.94 -3.79 -10.84
N GLU A 59 10.26 -4.36 -11.83
CA GLU A 59 10.87 -5.28 -12.81
C GLU A 59 11.79 -4.54 -13.79
N GLU A 60 11.46 -3.30 -14.14
CA GLU A 60 12.27 -2.47 -15.05
C GLU A 60 13.34 -1.65 -14.31
N ASN A 61 13.28 -1.61 -12.97
CA ASN A 61 14.18 -0.81 -12.17
C ASN A 61 15.45 -1.58 -11.79
N HIS A 62 16.60 -0.91 -11.93
CA HIS A 62 17.89 -1.44 -11.51
C HIS A 62 18.06 -1.28 -9.99
N LEU A 63 17.38 -2.13 -9.22
CA LEU A 63 17.35 -2.07 -7.76
C LEU A 63 18.75 -2.11 -7.10
N SER A 64 19.76 -2.65 -7.80
CA SER A 64 21.15 -2.71 -7.35
C SER A 64 21.83 -1.35 -7.15
N PHE A 65 21.26 -0.25 -7.66
CA PHE A 65 21.79 1.09 -7.42
C PHE A 65 21.38 1.69 -6.06
N TYR A 66 20.39 1.10 -5.38
CA TYR A 66 19.93 1.59 -4.09
C TYR A 66 20.72 0.95 -2.94
N THR A 67 20.89 1.69 -1.84
CA THR A 67 21.51 1.17 -0.62
C THR A 67 20.64 0.08 0.01
N THR A 68 21.29 -0.90 0.64
CA THR A 68 20.65 -1.92 1.47
C THR A 68 20.70 -1.59 2.96
N GLU A 69 21.27 -0.44 3.32
CA GLU A 69 21.27 0.04 4.70
C GLU A 69 19.85 0.38 5.16
N ASP A 70 19.61 0.22 6.45
CA ASP A 70 18.31 0.56 7.02
C ASP A 70 18.05 2.07 6.95
N MET A 71 16.85 2.42 6.51
CA MET A 71 16.36 3.78 6.66
C MET A 71 16.01 4.07 8.13
N PRO A 72 16.27 5.30 8.61
CA PRO A 72 15.81 5.70 9.92
C PRO A 72 14.28 5.58 10.00
N ALA A 73 13.76 5.14 11.15
CA ALA A 73 12.32 5.05 11.37
C ALA A 73 11.70 6.45 11.36
N ILE A 74 10.83 6.71 10.39
CA ILE A 74 10.18 8.02 10.20
C ILE A 74 8.72 8.01 10.68
N ALA A 75 8.05 6.84 10.68
CA ALA A 75 6.68 6.69 11.16
C ALA A 75 6.61 6.42 12.67
N GLY A 76 5.61 7.02 13.32
CA GLY A 76 5.27 6.78 14.72
C GLY A 76 4.14 5.74 14.90
N PRO A 77 3.83 5.34 16.15
CA PRO A 77 2.78 4.36 16.44
C PRO A 77 1.38 4.77 15.97
N GLU A 78 1.08 6.07 15.99
CA GLU A 78 -0.22 6.62 15.59
C GLU A 78 -0.32 6.90 14.08
N ASP A 79 0.78 6.73 13.33
CA ASP A 79 0.72 6.83 11.87
C ASP A 79 -0.05 5.65 11.28
N ILE A 80 -0.71 5.91 10.15
CA ILE A 80 -1.43 4.89 9.38
C ILE A 80 -0.42 3.88 8.82
N ALA A 81 -0.64 2.60 9.10
CA ALA A 81 0.11 1.50 8.50
C ALA A 81 -0.55 1.06 7.19
N TYR A 82 -1.87 0.88 7.18
CA TYR A 82 -2.60 0.46 5.97
C TYR A 82 -4.08 0.81 5.99
N ILE A 83 -4.69 0.73 4.80
CA ILE A 83 -6.13 0.88 4.61
C ILE A 83 -6.68 -0.31 3.83
N ILE A 84 -7.57 -1.10 4.42
CA ILE A 84 -8.25 -2.22 3.72
C ILE A 84 -9.69 -1.83 3.39
N TYR A 85 -10.08 -2.04 2.14
CA TYR A 85 -11.45 -1.77 1.70
C TYR A 85 -12.34 -3.01 1.82
N THR A 86 -13.44 -2.86 2.55
CA THR A 86 -14.45 -3.92 2.71
C THR A 86 -15.71 -3.60 1.91
N SER A 87 -16.54 -4.62 1.65
CA SER A 87 -17.87 -4.45 1.05
C SER A 87 -18.76 -3.64 1.99
N GLY A 88 -19.20 -2.45 1.55
CA GLY A 88 -20.13 -1.62 2.32
C GLY A 88 -21.58 -2.06 2.12
N SER A 89 -22.40 -1.98 3.18
CA SER A 89 -23.85 -2.24 3.12
C SER A 89 -24.60 -1.27 2.20
N THR A 90 -24.03 -0.10 1.93
CA THR A 90 -24.56 0.93 1.01
C THR A 90 -24.09 0.74 -0.43
N GLY A 91 -23.48 -0.39 -0.76
CA GLY A 91 -22.94 -0.72 -2.09
C GLY A 91 -21.57 -0.13 -2.39
N LYS A 92 -21.15 0.96 -1.74
CA LYS A 92 -19.81 1.54 -1.90
C LYS A 92 -18.83 0.94 -0.88
N PRO A 93 -17.62 0.51 -1.31
CA PRO A 93 -16.59 0.01 -0.41
C PRO A 93 -16.19 1.03 0.66
N LYS A 94 -15.86 0.57 1.88
CA LYS A 94 -15.39 1.43 2.97
C LYS A 94 -13.94 1.12 3.31
N GLY A 95 -13.10 2.15 3.34
CA GLY A 95 -11.70 2.02 3.77
C GLY A 95 -11.59 1.98 5.29
N VAL A 96 -11.11 0.85 5.83
CA VAL A 96 -10.80 0.68 7.25
C VAL A 96 -9.35 1.08 7.46
N ILE A 97 -9.12 2.11 8.26
CA ILE A 97 -7.80 2.67 8.55
C ILE A 97 -7.22 1.95 9.76
N ILE A 98 -5.99 1.45 9.64
CA ILE A 98 -5.26 0.78 10.71
C ILE A 98 -3.92 1.50 10.94
N THR A 99 -3.63 1.84 12.19
CA THR A 99 -2.36 2.46 12.61
C THR A 99 -1.29 1.42 12.92
N HIS A 100 -0.03 1.84 13.03
CA HIS A 100 1.06 0.96 13.46
C HIS A 100 0.79 0.33 14.83
N HIS A 101 0.34 1.13 15.81
CA HIS A 101 0.04 0.66 17.16
C HIS A 101 -0.99 -0.46 17.22
N ALA A 102 -1.97 -0.48 16.31
CA ALA A 102 -3.01 -1.50 16.29
C ALA A 102 -2.52 -2.89 15.87
N VAL A 103 -1.27 -3.02 15.38
CA VAL A 103 -0.70 -4.28 14.88
C VAL A 103 0.67 -4.62 15.48
N THR A 104 1.18 -3.80 16.40
CA THR A 104 2.45 -3.98 17.11
C THR A 104 2.20 -4.00 18.61
#